data_AF-A0A4Y3WJB5-F1
#
_entry.id   AF-A0A4Y3WJB5-F1
#
_cell.length_a   1.000
_cell.length_b   1.000
_cell.length_c   1.000
_cell.angle_alpha   90.00
_cell.angle_beta   90.00
_cell.angle_gamma   90.00
#
_symmetry.space_group_name_H-M   'P 1'
#
loop_
_entity.id
_entity.type
_entity.pdbx_description
1 polymer ?
#
loop_
_entity_poly.entity_id
_entity_poly.type
_entity_poly.pdbx_seq_one_letter_code
_entity_poly.pdbx_strand_id
1 'polypeptide(L)'
;MWDGATMTAATHDERHALLEELDLLRTRRRELTDDLLSEEDPQHDFGDQGTTLALRDEIDWIDRRVRDLVHSLWKVGRPDGDTSERVGLYSTVTLRFPDGSSDTVQLTRFPDEDAPVVTPDSPLGRALLGTRPGDEITWEAPAASLRARVESIRRPA
;
A
#
# COMPACT_ATOMS: atom_id res chain seq x y z
N MET A 1 -17.54 -32.66 1.52
CA MET A 1 -16.12 -32.43 1.88
C MET A 1 -15.61 -31.45 0.84
N TRP A 2 -15.82 -30.15 1.04
CA TRP A 2 -15.63 -29.13 0.00
C TRP A 2 -14.67 -28.03 0.49
N ASP A 3 -13.65 -27.79 -0.33
CA ASP A 3 -12.90 -26.56 -0.64
C ASP A 3 -13.04 -25.32 0.26
N GLY A 4 -12.68 -25.43 1.54
CA GLY A 4 -12.49 -24.25 2.40
C GLY A 4 -11.26 -23.40 1.99
N ALA A 5 -10.23 -24.02 1.41
CA ALA A 5 -8.98 -23.33 1.06
C ALA A 5 -9.10 -22.46 -0.20
N THR A 6 -9.86 -22.92 -1.19
CA THR A 6 -9.90 -22.33 -2.54
C THR A 6 -10.77 -21.07 -2.59
N MET A 7 -11.84 -21.02 -1.80
CA MET A 7 -12.70 -19.84 -1.68
C MET A 7 -12.04 -18.72 -0.88
N THR A 8 -11.27 -19.07 0.14
CA THR A 8 -10.48 -18.14 0.95
C THR A 8 -9.35 -17.53 0.14
N ALA A 9 -8.61 -18.32 -0.65
CA ALA A 9 -7.54 -17.78 -1.50
C ALA A 9 -8.05 -16.78 -2.57
N ALA A 10 -9.23 -17.02 -3.14
CA ALA A 10 -9.84 -16.14 -4.13
C ALA A 10 -10.29 -14.80 -3.53
N THR A 11 -10.89 -14.79 -2.33
CA THR A 11 -11.28 -13.54 -1.65
C THR A 11 -10.07 -12.73 -1.18
N HIS A 12 -8.96 -13.39 -0.85
CA HIS A 12 -7.69 -12.72 -0.56
C HIS A 12 -7.10 -12.00 -1.78
N ASP A 13 -7.09 -12.65 -2.94
CA ASP A 13 -6.56 -12.07 -4.18
C ASP A 13 -7.44 -10.89 -4.65
N GLU A 14 -8.76 -11.04 -4.55
CA GLU A 14 -9.74 -9.97 -4.80
C GLU A 14 -9.52 -8.77 -3.86
N ARG A 15 -9.39 -9.01 -2.55
CA ARG A 15 -9.11 -7.97 -1.56
C ARG A 15 -7.77 -7.28 -1.82
N HIS A 16 -6.73 -8.02 -2.18
CA HIS A 16 -5.42 -7.46 -2.51
C HIS A 16 -5.50 -6.54 -3.73
N ALA A 17 -6.17 -6.97 -4.80
CA ALA A 17 -6.38 -6.13 -5.98
C ALA A 17 -7.12 -4.82 -5.64
N LEU A 18 -8.16 -4.89 -4.80
CA LEU A 18 -8.89 -3.71 -4.34
C LEU A 18 -8.01 -2.75 -3.51
N LEU A 19 -7.13 -3.30 -2.67
CA LEU A 19 -6.18 -2.54 -1.87
C LEU A 19 -5.11 -1.87 -2.73
N GLU A 20 -4.57 -2.57 -3.73
CA GLU A 20 -3.63 -1.99 -4.70
C GLU A 20 -4.27 -0.85 -5.51
N GLU A 21 -5.49 -1.05 -6.01
CA GLU A 21 -6.23 0.00 -6.71
C GLU A 21 -6.47 1.22 -5.81
N LEU A 22 -6.81 0.99 -4.54
CA LEU A 22 -7.00 2.05 -3.55
C LEU A 22 -5.71 2.87 -3.32
N ASP A 23 -4.54 2.23 -3.25
CA ASP A 23 -3.25 2.92 -3.07
C ASP A 23 -2.91 3.79 -4.28
N LEU A 24 -3.08 3.25 -5.50
CA LEU A 24 -2.85 3.97 -6.74
C LEU A 24 -3.74 5.20 -6.86
N LEU A 25 -5.04 5.05 -6.60
CA LEU A 25 -5.99 6.16 -6.67
C LEU A 25 -5.71 7.25 -5.63
N ARG A 26 -5.34 6.87 -4.41
CA ARG A 26 -4.97 7.87 -3.38
C ARG A 26 -3.68 8.61 -3.71
N THR A 27 -2.73 7.94 -4.35
CA THR A 27 -1.49 8.57 -4.84
C THR A 27 -1.84 9.57 -5.94
N ARG A 28 -2.63 9.15 -6.93
CA ARG A 28 -3.09 10.01 -8.03
C ARG A 28 -3.89 11.22 -7.54
N ARG A 29 -4.76 11.03 -6.55
CA ARG A 29 -5.53 12.12 -5.93
C ARG A 29 -4.61 13.20 -5.35
N ARG A 30 -3.51 12.80 -4.70
CA ARG A 30 -2.55 13.73 -4.11
C ARG A 30 -1.87 14.57 -5.19
N GLU A 31 -1.36 13.91 -6.24
CA GLU A 31 -0.75 14.59 -7.39
C GLU A 31 -1.70 15.63 -7.99
N LEU A 32 -2.96 15.24 -8.27
CA LEU A 32 -3.96 16.15 -8.83
C LEU A 32 -4.32 17.32 -7.90
N THR A 33 -4.25 17.11 -6.58
CA THR A 33 -4.46 18.19 -5.61
C THR A 33 -3.29 19.17 -5.64
N ASP A 34 -2.05 18.68 -5.74
CA ASP A 34 -0.86 19.52 -5.86
C ASP A 34 -0.86 20.31 -7.19
N ASP A 35 -1.29 19.67 -8.28
CA ASP A 35 -1.51 20.32 -9.59
C ASP A 35 -2.58 21.42 -9.47
N LEU A 36 -3.74 21.10 -8.86
CA LEU A 36 -4.82 22.08 -8.67
C LEU A 36 -4.37 23.30 -7.86
N LEU A 37 -3.61 23.09 -6.79
CA LEU A 37 -3.06 24.20 -5.98
C LEU A 37 -2.07 25.06 -6.77
N SER A 38 -1.32 24.46 -7.70
CA SER A 38 -0.39 25.16 -8.56
C SER A 38 -1.12 26.02 -9.61
N GLU A 39 -2.23 25.51 -10.16
CA GLU A 39 -3.08 26.23 -11.11
C GLU A 39 -3.85 27.40 -10.46
N GLU A 40 -4.15 27.31 -9.15
CA GLU A 40 -4.81 28.38 -8.39
C GLU A 40 -3.84 29.47 -7.88
N ASP A 41 -2.53 29.38 -8.17
CA ASP A 41 -1.55 30.41 -7.79
C ASP A 41 -1.82 31.73 -8.56
N PRO A 42 -2.02 32.86 -7.85
CA PRO A 42 -2.36 34.15 -8.45
C PRO A 42 -1.30 34.74 -9.40
N GLN A 43 -0.10 34.14 -9.48
CA GLN A 43 0.91 34.49 -10.49
C GLN A 43 0.65 33.84 -11.87
N HIS A 44 -0.25 32.87 -11.96
CA HIS A 44 -0.70 32.30 -13.23
C HIS A 44 -1.80 33.19 -13.84
N ASP A 45 -1.61 33.63 -15.08
CA ASP A 45 -2.56 34.51 -15.80
C ASP A 45 -3.91 33.79 -15.99
N PHE A 46 -5.00 34.57 -16.12
CA PHE A 46 -6.43 34.20 -16.06
C PHE A 46 -6.94 33.25 -17.16
N GLY A 47 -6.08 32.40 -17.71
CA GLY A 47 -6.32 31.58 -18.89
C GLY A 47 -6.90 30.19 -18.66
N ASP A 48 -6.99 29.66 -17.43
CA ASP A 48 -7.20 28.21 -17.27
C ASP A 48 -8.34 27.70 -16.38
N GLN A 49 -9.49 28.40 -16.40
CA GLN A 49 -10.71 27.90 -15.76
C GLN A 49 -11.11 26.49 -16.25
N GLY A 50 -10.74 26.13 -17.48
CA GLY A 50 -10.99 24.81 -18.07
C GLY A 50 -10.16 23.69 -17.43
N THR A 51 -8.84 23.87 -17.27
CA THR A 51 -7.99 22.88 -16.59
C THR A 51 -8.33 22.78 -15.12
N THR A 52 -8.61 23.90 -14.43
CA THR A 52 -9.05 23.86 -13.01
C THR A 52 -10.33 23.02 -12.85
N LEU A 53 -11.32 23.21 -13.73
CA LEU A 53 -12.56 22.41 -13.72
C LEU A 53 -12.28 20.93 -14.01
N ALA A 54 -11.44 20.63 -15.00
CA ALA A 54 -11.08 19.25 -15.35
C ALA A 54 -10.34 18.53 -14.20
N LEU A 55 -9.42 19.21 -13.51
CA LEU A 55 -8.72 18.68 -12.34
C LEU A 55 -9.69 18.38 -11.20
N ARG A 56 -10.65 19.28 -10.94
CA ARG A 56 -11.69 19.08 -9.91
C ARG A 56 -12.61 17.91 -10.25
N ASP A 57 -13.05 17.80 -11.51
CA ASP A 57 -13.89 16.68 -11.96
C ASP A 57 -13.19 15.32 -11.82
N GLU A 58 -11.89 15.26 -12.12
CA GLU A 58 -11.07 14.06 -11.95
C GLU A 58 -10.91 13.71 -10.46
N ILE A 59 -10.61 14.69 -9.60
CA ILE A 59 -10.55 14.48 -8.14
C ILE A 59 -11.88 13.94 -7.61
N ASP A 60 -13.01 14.52 -8.03
CA ASP A 60 -14.35 14.07 -7.63
C ASP A 60 -14.64 12.63 -8.10
N TRP A 61 -14.18 12.26 -9.30
CA TRP A 61 -14.28 10.89 -9.79
C TRP A 61 -13.45 9.93 -8.94
N ILE A 62 -12.20 10.28 -8.64
CA ILE A 62 -11.33 9.48 -7.77
C ILE A 62 -11.94 9.32 -6.38
N ASP A 63 -12.44 10.39 -5.76
CA ASP A 63 -13.03 10.34 -4.42
C ASP A 63 -14.27 9.44 -4.35
N ARG A 64 -15.09 9.40 -5.42
CA ARG A 64 -16.19 8.42 -5.56
C ARG A 64 -15.66 6.99 -5.65
N ARG A 65 -14.67 6.75 -6.51
CA ARG A 65 -14.10 5.41 -6.70
C ARG A 65 -13.44 4.89 -5.43
N VAL A 66 -12.69 5.74 -4.71
CA VAL A 66 -12.10 5.42 -3.41
C VAL A 66 -13.17 5.00 -2.41
N ARG A 67 -14.31 5.70 -2.36
CA ARG A 67 -15.43 5.35 -1.48
C ARG A 67 -16.01 3.97 -1.81
N ASP A 68 -16.20 3.67 -3.10
CA ASP A 68 -16.72 2.38 -3.56
C ASP A 68 -15.75 1.23 -3.25
N LEU A 69 -14.44 1.46 -3.42
CA LEU A 69 -13.40 0.48 -3.08
C LEU A 69 -13.36 0.21 -1.58
N VAL A 70 -13.39 1.26 -0.75
CA VAL A 70 -13.46 1.10 0.72
C VAL A 70 -14.70 0.31 1.12
N HIS A 71 -15.86 0.60 0.52
CA HIS A 71 -17.09 -0.14 0.80
C HIS A 71 -17.02 -1.61 0.34
N SER A 72 -16.38 -1.87 -0.80
CA SER A 72 -16.15 -3.23 -1.32
C SER A 72 -15.19 -4.01 -0.42
N LEU A 73 -14.11 -3.39 0.05
CA LEU A 73 -13.17 -3.96 1.02
C LEU A 73 -13.85 -4.33 2.34
N TRP A 74 -14.84 -3.55 2.78
CA TRP A 74 -15.66 -3.88 3.95
C TRP A 74 -16.54 -5.12 3.72
N LYS A 75 -17.09 -5.29 2.50
CA LYS A 75 -17.95 -6.43 2.14
C LYS A 75 -17.22 -7.74 1.94
N VAL A 76 -16.04 -7.69 1.32
CA VAL A 76 -15.17 -8.87 1.13
C VAL A 76 -14.72 -9.42 2.50
N GLY A 77 -14.81 -8.62 3.55
CA GLY A 77 -14.49 -9.02 4.91
C GLY A 77 -12.99 -9.11 5.13
N ARG A 78 -12.64 -9.54 6.33
CA ARG A 78 -11.28 -9.65 6.82
C ARG A 78 -10.85 -11.13 6.69
N PRO A 79 -10.31 -11.65 5.56
CA PRO A 79 -10.05 -13.08 5.43
C PRO A 79 -9.08 -13.61 6.50
N ASP A 80 -9.39 -14.75 7.11
CA ASP A 80 -8.55 -15.34 8.17
C ASP A 80 -7.11 -15.57 7.67
N GLY A 81 -6.15 -15.00 8.40
CA GLY A 81 -4.78 -14.76 7.94
C GLY A 81 -4.12 -15.94 7.24
N ASP A 82 -3.93 -15.79 5.93
CA ASP A 82 -3.17 -16.74 5.12
C ASP A 82 -1.77 -16.20 4.79
N THR A 83 -0.80 -17.11 4.83
CA THR A 83 0.61 -16.84 4.53
C THR A 83 0.79 -16.76 3.01
N SER A 84 0.76 -15.55 2.46
CA SER A 84 1.26 -15.33 1.10
C SER A 84 2.74 -15.71 1.02
N GLU A 85 3.14 -16.45 -0.02
CA GLU A 85 4.57 -16.73 -0.25
C GLU A 85 5.37 -15.46 -0.58
N ARG A 86 4.72 -14.37 -1.01
CA ARG A 86 5.38 -13.13 -1.44
C ARG A 86 4.87 -11.89 -0.72
N VAL A 87 5.78 -10.97 -0.43
CA VAL A 87 5.47 -9.64 0.11
C VAL A 87 4.85 -8.78 -1.00
N GLY A 88 3.67 -8.24 -0.73
CA GLY A 88 2.99 -7.27 -1.58
C GLY A 88 2.53 -6.07 -0.76
N LEU A 89 1.78 -5.17 -1.39
CA LEU A 89 1.13 -4.08 -0.67
C LEU A 89 0.23 -4.64 0.45
N TYR A 90 0.20 -3.92 1.55
CA TYR A 90 -0.44 -4.25 2.82
C TYR A 90 0.12 -5.45 3.57
N SER A 91 1.10 -6.21 3.04
CA SER A 91 1.72 -7.31 3.77
C SER A 91 2.38 -6.84 5.08
N THR A 92 2.07 -7.53 6.17
CA THR A 92 2.81 -7.50 7.43
C THR A 92 3.98 -8.48 7.35
N VAL A 93 5.19 -7.99 7.53
CA VAL A 93 6.42 -8.78 7.39
C VAL A 93 7.17 -8.77 8.72
N THR A 94 7.56 -9.95 9.20
CA THR A 94 8.48 -10.07 10.33
C THR A 94 9.90 -10.26 9.79
N LEU A 95 10.79 -9.37 10.21
CA LEU A 95 12.20 -9.32 9.85
C LEU A 95 13.06 -9.81 11.00
N ARG A 96 14.08 -10.60 10.69
CA ARG A 96 15.10 -11.07 11.62
C ARG A 96 16.44 -10.42 11.31
N PHE A 97 16.98 -9.69 12.27
CA PHE A 97 18.27 -9.03 12.12
C PHE A 97 19.44 -9.94 12.53
N PRO A 98 20.67 -9.67 12.06
CA PRO A 98 21.85 -10.47 12.37
C PRO A 98 22.21 -10.53 13.85
N ASP A 99 21.82 -9.52 14.63
CA ASP A 99 22.01 -9.47 16.08
C ASP A 99 21.03 -10.37 16.85
N GLY A 100 20.09 -11.00 16.15
CA GLY A 100 19.05 -11.85 16.72
C GLY A 100 17.83 -11.08 17.23
N SER A 101 17.71 -9.79 16.94
CA SER A 101 16.45 -9.05 17.14
C SER A 101 15.47 -9.33 16.00
N SER A 102 14.18 -9.13 16.26
CA SER A 102 13.12 -9.25 15.26
C SER A 102 12.19 -8.05 15.32
N ASP A 103 11.76 -7.55 14.16
CA ASP A 103 10.81 -6.45 14.05
C ASP A 103 9.68 -6.81 13.08
N THR A 104 8.48 -6.29 13.31
CA THR A 104 7.32 -6.56 12.47
C THR A 104 6.81 -5.25 11.89
N VAL A 105 6.76 -5.18 10.57
CA VAL A 105 6.40 -3.97 9.83
C VAL A 105 5.28 -4.25 8.85
N GLN A 106 4.47 -3.25 8.51
CA GLN A 106 3.47 -3.34 7.46
C GLN A 106 3.88 -2.51 6.24
N LEU A 107 3.90 -3.15 5.06
CA LEU A 107 4.19 -2.47 3.81
C LEU A 107 2.93 -1.75 3.30
N THR A 108 2.75 -0.48 3.65
CA THR A 108 1.56 0.29 3.29
C THR A 108 1.92 1.77 3.18
N ARG A 109 1.16 2.52 2.38
CA ARG A 109 1.23 4.00 2.35
C ARG A 109 0.33 4.64 3.42
N PHE A 110 -0.52 3.84 4.07
CA PHE A 110 -1.50 4.28 5.06
C PHE A 110 -1.40 3.43 6.33
N PRO A 111 -0.92 3.99 7.45
CA PRO A 111 -0.81 3.26 8.70
C PRO A 111 -2.16 2.96 9.35
N ASP A 112 -2.30 1.72 9.80
CA ASP A 112 -3.19 1.38 10.91
C ASP A 112 -2.42 1.65 12.23
N GLU A 113 -3.12 2.04 13.30
CA GLU A 113 -2.52 2.59 14.52
C GLU A 113 -1.59 1.60 15.28
N ASP A 114 -1.65 0.31 14.98
CA ASP A 114 -1.06 -0.77 15.79
C ASP A 114 0.29 -1.32 15.28
N ALA A 115 0.78 -0.93 14.09
CA ALA A 115 2.01 -1.49 13.52
C ALA A 115 2.95 -0.43 12.91
N PRO A 116 4.29 -0.60 13.03
CA PRO A 116 5.26 0.23 12.30
C PRO A 116 5.04 0.11 10.79
N VAL A 117 4.99 1.25 10.10
CA VAL A 117 4.70 1.31 8.66
C VAL A 117 5.92 1.59 7.82
N VAL A 118 6.03 0.82 6.73
CA VAL A 118 7.03 0.98 5.69
C VAL A 118 6.30 1.34 4.40
N THR A 119 6.64 2.49 3.82
CA THR A 119 6.08 2.86 2.52
C THR A 119 6.78 2.09 1.39
N PRO A 120 6.07 1.73 0.31
CA PRO A 120 6.63 0.96 -0.81
C PRO A 120 7.83 1.64 -1.50
N ASP A 121 7.81 2.97 -1.49
CA ASP A 121 8.82 3.85 -2.07
C ASP A 121 10.06 4.05 -1.18
N SER A 122 9.99 3.70 0.11
CA SER A 122 11.14 3.75 1.02
C SER A 122 12.21 2.71 0.64
N PRO A 123 13.49 2.92 1.02
CA PRO A 123 14.56 1.95 0.75
C PRO A 123 14.22 0.54 1.25
N LEU A 124 13.65 0.44 2.46
CA LEU A 124 13.20 -0.83 3.03
C LEU A 124 12.00 -1.41 2.27
N GLY A 125 11.02 -0.58 1.91
CA GLY A 125 9.84 -1.04 1.17
C GLY A 125 10.17 -1.61 -0.20
N ARG A 126 11.08 -0.96 -0.93
CA ARG A 126 11.57 -1.46 -2.23
C ARG A 126 12.32 -2.79 -2.09
N ALA A 127 13.12 -2.94 -1.04
CA ALA A 127 13.83 -4.18 -0.76
C ALA A 127 12.89 -5.32 -0.36
N LEU A 128 11.75 -5.00 0.27
CA LEU A 128 10.74 -5.95 0.71
C LEU A 128 9.83 -6.45 -0.41
N LEU A 129 9.45 -5.60 -1.36
CA LEU A 129 8.49 -5.95 -2.42
C LEU A 129 8.90 -7.22 -3.19
N GLY A 130 7.98 -8.19 -3.28
CA GLY A 130 8.16 -9.43 -4.03
C GLY A 130 8.99 -10.53 -3.36
N THR A 131 9.61 -10.23 -2.20
CA THR A 131 10.42 -11.16 -1.41
C THR A 131 9.57 -12.23 -0.71
N ARG A 132 10.21 -13.31 -0.26
CA ARG A 132 9.58 -14.49 0.34
C ARG A 132 10.17 -14.81 1.72
N PRO A 133 9.49 -15.59 2.57
CA PRO A 133 10.09 -16.10 3.80
C PRO A 133 11.37 -16.87 3.49
N GLY A 134 12.45 -16.51 4.16
CA GLY A 134 13.78 -17.06 3.97
C GLY A 134 14.75 -16.15 3.22
N ASP A 135 14.26 -15.16 2.47
CA ASP A 135 15.10 -14.24 1.68
C ASP A 135 15.86 -13.27 2.59
N GLU A 136 17.10 -12.95 2.22
CA GLU A 136 17.88 -11.86 2.83
C GLU A 136 17.72 -10.58 2.02
N ILE A 137 17.37 -9.49 2.70
CA ILE A 137 17.23 -8.16 2.13
C ILE A 137 18.29 -7.22 2.70
N THR A 138 18.70 -6.24 1.90
CA THR A 138 19.62 -5.18 2.31
C THR A 138 19.06 -3.85 1.82
N TRP A 139 19.12 -2.82 2.66
CA TRP A 139 18.67 -1.48 2.31
C TRP A 139 19.54 -0.41 2.98
N GLU A 140 19.54 0.78 2.39
CA GLU A 140 20.20 1.95 2.98
C GLU A 140 19.30 2.58 4.05
N ALA A 141 19.81 2.69 5.28
CA ALA A 141 19.20 3.48 6.34
C ALA A 141 20.06 4.72 6.63
N PRO A 142 19.50 5.79 7.23
CA PRO A 142 20.22 7.06 7.43
C PRO A 142 21.56 6.94 8.16
N ALA A 143 21.71 5.93 9.04
CA ALA A 143 22.92 5.72 9.83
C ALA A 143 23.91 4.73 9.20
N ALA A 144 23.42 3.73 8.45
CA ALA A 144 24.23 2.67 7.82
C ALA A 144 23.36 1.79 6.91
N SER A 145 23.99 1.04 6.01
CA SER A 145 23.31 -0.05 5.29
C SER A 145 22.92 -1.16 6.28
N LEU A 146 21.64 -1.54 6.27
CA LEU A 146 21.08 -2.58 7.13
C LEU A 146 20.74 -3.82 6.30
N ARG A 147 20.78 -4.97 6.96
CA ARG A 147 20.35 -6.25 6.39
C ARG A 147 19.45 -7.00 7.36
N ALA A 148 18.48 -7.73 6.83
CA ALA A 148 17.61 -8.58 7.61
C ALA A 148 17.14 -9.76 6.75
N ARG A 149 16.69 -10.82 7.41
CA ARG A 149 16.04 -11.97 6.76
C ARG A 149 14.53 -11.87 6.95
N VAL A 150 13.77 -12.15 5.90
CA VAL A 150 12.31 -12.27 5.99
C VAL A 150 11.98 -13.58 6.72
N GLU A 151 11.42 -13.49 7.93
CA GLU A 151 11.04 -14.67 8.71
C GLU A 151 9.64 -15.15 8.38
N SER A 152 8.68 -14.22 8.33
CA SER A 152 7.31 -14.56 8.01
C SER A 152 6.60 -13.40 7.31
N ILE A 153 5.60 -13.75 6.52
CA ILE A 153 4.72 -12.82 5.84
C ILE A 153 3.30 -13.17 6.28
N ARG A 154 2.60 -12.17 6.80
CA ARG A 154 1.18 -12.22 7.10
C ARG A 154 0.53 -11.14 6.28
N ARG A 155 -0.54 -11.44 5.55
CA ARG A 155 -1.39 -10.36 5.07
C ARG A 155 -2.31 -9.94 6.20
N PRO A 156 -2.66 -8.65 6.31
CA PRO A 156 -3.77 -8.27 7.14
C PRO A 156 -4.91 -9.12 6.63
N ALA A 157 -5.50 -9.85 7.58
CA ALA A 157 -6.84 -10.30 7.39
C ALA A 157 -7.62 -9.09 6.81
#